data_AF-A0A2S6ZJC4-F1
#
_entry.id   AF-A0A2S6ZJC4-F1
#
_cell.length_a   1.000
_cell.length_b   1.000
_cell.length_c   1.000
_cell.angle_alpha   90.00
_cell.angle_beta   90.00
_cell.angle_gamma   90.00
#
_symmetry.space_group_name_H-M   'P 1'
#
loop_
_entity.id
_entity.type
_entity.pdbx_description
1 polymer ?
#
loop_
_entity_poly.entity_id
_entity_poly.type
_entity_poly.pdbx_seq_one_letter_code
_entity_poly.pdbx_strand_id
1 'polypeptide(L)'
;MFETFDSSIANDLNTLLQTHREDPSGQRLEQAIAALGEAAERARQCWATSADVHERNQALVLHEGLQAAAVVVAHVRDSPP
;
A
#
# COMPACT_ATOMS: atom_id res chain seq x y z
N MET A 1 18.61 3.99 -11.64
CA MET A 1 18.99 5.24 -10.97
C MET A 1 17.88 5.51 -9.96
N PHE A 2 18.06 5.15 -8.68
CA PHE A 2 17.09 5.48 -7.64
C PHE A 2 17.30 6.95 -7.29
N GLU A 3 16.84 7.83 -8.17
CA GLU A 3 16.87 9.27 -7.95
C GLU A 3 15.76 9.62 -6.98
N THR A 4 16.21 10.11 -5.82
CA THR A 4 15.48 10.89 -4.82
C THR A 4 14.35 10.12 -4.12
N PHE A 5 14.60 9.77 -2.85
CA PHE A 5 13.51 9.68 -1.88
C PHE A 5 12.78 11.03 -1.92
N ASP A 6 11.66 11.08 -2.66
CA ASP A 6 10.82 12.27 -2.76
C ASP A 6 10.40 12.67 -1.35
N SER A 7 10.42 13.97 -1.04
CA SER A 7 10.07 14.48 0.28
C SER A 7 8.64 14.10 0.66
N SER A 8 7.76 13.87 -0.32
CA SER A 8 6.42 13.31 -0.10
C SER A 8 6.48 11.89 0.48
N ILE A 9 7.29 10.99 -0.10
CA ILE A 9 7.47 9.61 0.39
C ILE A 9 8.03 9.61 1.82
N ALA A 10 9.01 10.47 2.10
CA ALA A 10 9.57 10.59 3.44
C ALA A 10 8.52 11.09 4.45
N ASN A 11 7.68 12.05 4.05
CA ASN A 11 6.60 12.56 4.89
C ASN A 11 5.52 11.50 5.14
N ASP A 12 5.12 10.77 4.11
CA ASP A 12 4.11 9.70 4.21
C ASP A 12 4.59 8.57 5.12
N LEU A 13 5.86 8.16 5.00
CA LEU A 13 6.47 7.19 5.91
C LEU A 13 6.54 7.72 7.35
N ASN A 14 6.83 9.01 7.54
CA ASN A 14 6.82 9.61 8.87
C ASN A 14 5.40 9.63 9.48
N THR A 15 4.37 9.93 8.68
CA THR A 15 2.97 9.83 9.12
C THR A 15 2.59 8.39 9.48
N LEU A 16 3.09 7.41 8.72
CA LEU A 16 2.87 5.99 9.01
C LEU A 16 3.53 5.56 10.33
N LEU A 17 4.77 5.99 10.57
CA LEU A 17 5.49 5.76 11.84
C LEU A 17 4.80 6.48 13.01
N GLN A 18 4.30 7.69 12.80
CA GLN A 18 3.53 8.40 13.82
C GLN A 18 2.24 7.65 14.16
N THR A 19 1.52 7.17 13.15
CA THR A 19 0.31 6.35 13.34
C THR A 19 0.62 5.10 14.16
N HIS A 20 1.75 4.44 13.90
CA HIS A 20 2.19 3.29 14.68
C HIS A 20 2.43 3.62 16.15
N ARG A 21 3.13 4.73 16.44
CA ARG A 21 3.42 5.15 17.82
C ARG A 21 2.17 5.56 18.58
N GLU A 22 1.20 6.16 17.90
CA GLU A 22 -0.06 6.63 18.50
C GLU A 22 -1.10 5.51 18.69
N ASP A 23 -0.90 4.34 18.07
CA ASP A 23 -1.78 3.19 18.19
C ASP A 23 -1.02 1.93 18.66
N PRO A 24 -0.82 1.76 19.99
CA PRO A 24 -0.13 0.61 20.56
C PRO A 24 -0.83 -0.73 20.28
N SER A 25 -2.11 -0.71 19.91
CA SER A 25 -2.85 -1.90 19.54
C SER A 25 -2.52 -2.40 18.13
N GLY A 26 -1.96 -1.53 17.27
CA GLY A 26 -1.70 -1.80 15.87
C GLY A 26 -2.96 -1.89 14.99
N GLN A 27 -4.16 -1.74 15.56
CA GLN A 27 -5.43 -1.97 14.87
C GLN A 27 -5.62 -1.06 13.65
N ARG A 28 -5.17 0.19 13.71
CA ARG A 28 -5.25 1.15 12.59
C ARG A 28 -4.38 0.70 11.41
N LEU A 29 -3.19 0.17 11.68
CA LEU A 29 -2.31 -0.36 10.64
C LEU A 29 -2.87 -1.68 10.07
N GLU A 30 -3.47 -2.53 10.89
CA GLU A 30 -4.15 -3.74 10.42
C GLU A 30 -5.33 -3.42 9.50
N GLN A 31 -6.15 -2.42 9.86
CA GLN A 31 -7.23 -1.94 9.01
C GLN A 31 -6.70 -1.37 7.68
N ALA A 32 -5.58 -0.65 7.71
CA ALA A 32 -4.95 -0.15 6.49
C ALA A 32 -4.45 -1.29 5.60
N ILE A 33 -3.80 -2.32 6.16
CA ILE A 33 -3.36 -3.52 5.43
C ILE A 33 -4.56 -4.22 4.78
N ALA A 34 -5.66 -4.41 5.53
CA ALA A 34 -6.88 -5.03 5.01
C ALA A 34 -7.49 -4.23 3.86
N ALA A 35 -7.62 -2.90 4.01
CA ALA A 35 -8.16 -2.02 2.98
C ALA A 35 -7.30 -2.01 1.71
N LEU A 36 -5.97 -2.03 1.84
CA LEU A 36 -5.04 -2.15 0.71
C LEU A 36 -5.21 -3.50 -0.01
N GLY A 37 -5.36 -4.58 0.74
CA GLY A 37 -5.63 -5.91 0.19
C GLY A 37 -6.96 -5.98 -0.57
N GLU A 38 -8.04 -5.44 -0.01
CA GLU A 38 -9.33 -5.37 -0.69
C GLU A 38 -9.26 -4.55 -1.99
N ALA A 39 -8.56 -3.41 -1.97
CA ALA A 39 -8.34 -2.60 -3.16
C ALA A 39 -7.52 -3.35 -4.22
N ALA A 40 -6.49 -4.09 -3.81
CA ALA A 40 -5.69 -4.90 -4.71
C ALA A 40 -6.53 -5.99 -5.40
N GLU A 41 -7.45 -6.63 -4.66
CA GLU A 41 -8.37 -7.61 -5.24
C GLU A 41 -9.34 -6.98 -6.24
N ARG A 42 -9.83 -5.76 -5.98
CA ARG A 42 -10.65 -5.03 -6.96
C ARG A 42 -9.86 -4.69 -8.23
N ALA A 43 -8.60 -4.28 -8.09
CA ALA A 43 -7.72 -4.05 -9.25
C ALA A 43 -7.50 -5.35 -10.04
N ARG A 44 -7.30 -6.47 -9.36
CA ARG A 44 -7.17 -7.81 -9.97
C ARG A 44 -8.43 -8.23 -10.73
N GLN A 45 -9.61 -7.94 -10.17
CA GLN A 45 -10.89 -8.18 -10.83
C GLN A 45 -11.02 -7.34 -12.11
N CYS A 46 -10.68 -6.04 -12.04
CA CYS A 46 -10.68 -5.16 -13.20
C CYS A 46 -9.76 -5.70 -14.32
N TRP A 47 -8.55 -6.14 -13.96
CA TRP A 47 -7.63 -6.79 -14.89
C TRP A 47 -8.24 -8.04 -15.54
N ALA A 48 -8.92 -8.88 -14.75
CA ALA A 48 -9.52 -10.13 -15.25
C ALA A 48 -10.73 -9.89 -16.17
N THR A 49 -11.47 -8.81 -15.97
CA THR A 49 -12.71 -8.52 -16.72
C THR A 49 -12.54 -7.54 -17.86
N SER A 50 -11.47 -6.75 -17.90
CA SER A 50 -11.26 -5.75 -18.96
C SER A 50 -10.81 -6.41 -20.27
N ALA A 51 -11.46 -6.02 -21.37
CA ALA A 51 -11.06 -6.40 -22.72
C ALA A 51 -9.90 -5.55 -23.25
N ASP A 52 -9.75 -4.33 -22.73
CA ASP A 52 -8.75 -3.37 -23.16
C ASP A 52 -7.37 -3.69 -22.56
N VAL A 53 -6.33 -3.70 -23.39
CA VAL A 53 -4.97 -4.05 -22.96
C VAL A 53 -4.35 -2.94 -22.11
N HIS A 54 -4.64 -1.67 -22.41
CA HIS A 54 -4.18 -0.54 -21.63
C HIS A 54 -4.81 -0.54 -20.24
N GLU A 55 -6.11 -0.76 -20.14
CA GLU A 55 -6.81 -0.89 -18.85
C GLU A 55 -6.28 -2.07 -18.03
N ARG A 56 -6.03 -3.22 -18.67
CA ARG A 56 -5.38 -4.36 -18.00
C ARG A 56 -4.01 -3.98 -17.46
N ASN A 57 -3.16 -3.33 -18.26
CA ASN A 57 -1.83 -2.92 -17.79
C ASN A 57 -1.91 -1.96 -16.60
N GLN A 58 -2.83 -1.00 -16.62
CA GLN A 58 -3.06 -0.10 -15.49
C GLN A 58 -3.53 -0.84 -14.25
N ALA A 59 -4.49 -1.76 -14.40
CA ALA A 59 -5.01 -2.56 -13.30
C ALA A 59 -3.94 -3.48 -12.67
N LEU A 60 -3.04 -4.02 -13.50
CA LEU A 60 -1.91 -4.82 -13.02
C LEU A 60 -0.92 -3.98 -12.20
N VAL A 61 -0.50 -2.82 -12.73
CA VAL A 61 0.40 -1.89 -12.01
C VAL A 61 -0.22 -1.44 -10.69
N LEU A 62 -1.52 -1.14 -10.69
CA LEU A 62 -2.24 -0.76 -9.47
C LEU A 62 -2.28 -1.91 -8.46
N HIS A 63 -2.57 -3.14 -8.91
CA HIS A 63 -2.57 -4.32 -8.04
C HIS A 63 -1.21 -4.52 -7.36
N GLU A 64 -0.13 -4.49 -8.14
CA GLU A 64 1.24 -4.65 -7.63
C GLU A 64 1.62 -3.52 -6.65
N GLY A 65 1.26 -2.28 -6.98
CA GLY A 65 1.51 -1.12 -6.12
C GLY A 65 0.77 -1.21 -4.77
N LEU A 66 -0.49 -1.65 -4.77
CA LEU A 66 -1.28 -1.83 -3.55
C LEU A 66 -0.75 -2.97 -2.68
N GLN A 67 -0.29 -4.07 -3.30
CA GLN A 67 0.37 -5.16 -2.56
C GLN A 67 1.69 -4.69 -1.94
N ALA A 68 2.51 -3.94 -2.68
CA ALA A 68 3.75 -3.39 -2.16
C ALA A 68 3.48 -2.42 -0.98
N ALA A 69 2.47 -1.57 -1.09
CA ALA A 69 2.07 -0.68 0.00
C ALA A 69 1.64 -1.47 1.25
N ALA A 70 0.85 -2.54 1.09
CA ALA A 70 0.44 -3.39 2.21
C ALA A 70 1.64 -4.01 2.94
N VAL A 71 2.68 -4.42 2.20
CA VAL A 71 3.93 -4.94 2.76
C VAL A 71 4.68 -3.86 3.56
N VAL A 72 4.75 -2.63 3.06
CA VAL A 72 5.38 -1.51 3.80
C VAL A 72 4.65 -1.23 5.11
N VAL A 73 3.31 -1.21 5.09
CA VAL A 73 2.51 -0.98 6.31
C VAL A 73 2.68 -2.13 7.31
N ALA A 74 2.69 -3.38 6.84
CA ALA A 74 2.95 -4.54 7.68
C ALA A 74 4.34 -4.47 8.33
N HIS A 75 5.36 -4.07 7.58
CA HIS A 75 6.70 -3.89 8.11
C HIS A 75 6.77 -2.82 9.21
N VAL A 76 6.06 -1.70 9.05
CA VAL A 76 6.01 -0.66 10.07
C VAL A 76 5.30 -1.15 11.34
N ARG A 77 4.19 -1.87 11.20
CA ARG A 77 3.46 -2.46 12.34
C ARG A 77 4.33 -3.44 13.14
N ASP A 78 5.13 -4.24 12.45
CA ASP A 78 5.97 -5.26 13.09
C ASP A 78 7.29 -4.68 13.63
N SER A 79 7.59 -3.42 13.31
CA SER A 79 8.78 -2.71 13.81
C SER A 79 8.55 -2.21 15.24
N PRO A 80 9.56 -2.22 16.12
CA PRO A 80 9.44 -1.62 17.43
C PRO A 80 9.20 -0.10 17.33
N PRO A 81 8.37 0.49 18.23
CA PRO A 81 7.99 1.92 18.18
C PRO A 81 9.12 2.91 18.47
#